data_AF-A0AA90QDV7-F1
#
_entry.id   AF-A0AA90QDV7-F1
#
_cell.length_a   1.000
_cell.length_b   1.000
_cell.length_c   1.000
_cell.angle_alpha   90.00
_cell.angle_beta   90.00
_cell.angle_gamma   90.00
#
_symmetry.space_group_name_H-M   'P 1'
#
loop_
_entity.id
_entity.type
_entity.pdbx_description
1 polymer ?
#
loop_
_entity_poly.entity_id
_entity_poly.type
_entity_poly.pdbx_seq_one_letter_code
_entity_poly.pdbx_strand_id
1 'polypeptide(L)'
;MSDSFDALAASTGIALPPALRALIESGRANRDDPEQMALLAIYDFHWLSAQRAGEVIGEWLNPVKQKGNVFLPFARSGAGDAYCLVRLHSGEEGVCMVWHDSGASHLHFSSFDRFVAGQYVAAFANLTELDEGAGDDPEGYVRADVARVIDLLEPALQDVLRACLAKPLMERPYKLGYRARPEMVLSWISQDEEEALCAQVSNADPVSFDVVARWEE
;
A
#
# COMPACT_ATOMS: atom_id res chain seq x y z
N MET A 1 -11.05 6.12 -21.69
CA MET A 1 -10.42 5.53 -20.49
C MET A 1 -9.13 4.88 -20.95
N SER A 2 -8.06 4.93 -20.14
CA SER A 2 -6.74 4.46 -20.55
C SER A 2 -6.64 2.93 -20.43
N ASP A 3 -6.05 2.29 -21.44
CA ASP A 3 -5.87 0.83 -21.45
C ASP A 3 -4.56 0.39 -20.77
N SER A 4 -3.70 1.34 -20.37
CA SER A 4 -2.43 1.04 -19.69
C SER A 4 -2.04 2.05 -18.60
N PHE A 5 -1.24 1.58 -17.64
CA PHE A 5 -0.68 2.43 -16.59
C PHE A 5 0.34 3.45 -17.14
N ASP A 6 1.04 3.13 -18.22
CA ASP A 6 1.95 4.10 -18.87
C ASP A 6 1.20 5.30 -19.45
N ALA A 7 0.05 5.07 -20.08
CA ALA A 7 -0.77 6.16 -20.59
C ALA A 7 -1.39 6.98 -19.45
N LEU A 8 -1.75 6.35 -18.32
CA LEU A 8 -2.18 7.07 -17.12
C LEU A 8 -1.05 7.91 -16.52
N ALA A 9 0.16 7.35 -16.40
CA ALA A 9 1.35 8.05 -15.94
C ALA A 9 1.66 9.27 -16.82
N ALA A 10 1.60 9.11 -18.14
CA ALA A 10 1.77 10.23 -19.08
C ALA A 10 0.68 11.30 -18.90
N SER A 11 -0.57 10.91 -18.68
CA SER A 11 -1.70 11.85 -18.52
C SER A 11 -1.68 12.62 -17.19
N THR A 12 -1.20 11.98 -16.12
CA THR A 12 -1.10 12.58 -14.77
C THR A 12 0.22 13.31 -14.58
N GLY A 13 1.23 12.99 -15.39
CA GLY A 13 2.60 13.46 -15.21
C GLY A 13 3.29 12.85 -14.00
N ILE A 14 2.76 11.76 -13.44
CA ILE A 14 3.37 11.00 -12.34
C ILE A 14 4.09 9.80 -12.96
N ALA A 15 5.40 9.72 -12.76
CA ALA A 15 6.18 8.59 -13.26
C ALA A 15 5.85 7.30 -12.49
N LEU A 16 5.77 6.16 -13.18
CA LEU A 16 5.65 4.86 -12.53
C LEU A 16 6.98 4.49 -11.85
N PRO A 17 6.98 4.22 -10.52
CA PRO A 17 8.15 3.72 -9.82
C PRO A 17 8.64 2.39 -10.43
N PRO A 18 9.96 2.14 -10.48
CA PRO A 18 10.52 0.94 -11.09
C PRO A 18 9.92 -0.37 -10.55
N ALA A 19 9.75 -0.49 -9.23
CA ALA A 19 9.17 -1.67 -8.60
C ALA A 19 7.70 -1.88 -9.02
N LEU A 20 6.88 -0.83 -9.01
CA LEU A 20 5.49 -0.90 -9.46
C LEU A 20 5.40 -1.29 -10.94
N ARG A 21 6.23 -0.69 -11.79
CA ARG A 21 6.32 -1.05 -13.21
C ARG A 21 6.65 -2.53 -13.39
N ALA A 22 7.66 -3.03 -12.67
CA ALA A 22 8.06 -4.43 -12.75
C ALA A 22 6.94 -5.39 -12.31
N LEU A 23 6.17 -5.03 -11.27
CA LEU A 23 5.01 -5.81 -10.83
C LEU A 23 3.90 -5.85 -11.90
N ILE A 24 3.63 -4.73 -12.57
CA ILE A 24 2.66 -4.65 -13.66
C ILE A 24 3.12 -5.49 -14.86
N GLU A 25 4.36 -5.30 -15.31
CA GLU A 25 4.92 -5.96 -16.50
C GLU A 25 5.08 -7.47 -16.32
N SER A 26 5.36 -7.92 -15.09
CA SER A 26 5.45 -9.36 -14.76
C SER A 26 4.09 -10.02 -14.50
N GLY A 27 2.99 -9.26 -14.54
CA GLY A 27 1.65 -9.77 -14.25
C GLY A 27 1.36 -9.99 -12.75
N ARG A 28 2.30 -9.67 -11.86
CA ARG A 28 2.13 -9.78 -10.40
C ARG A 28 1.16 -8.77 -9.79
N ALA A 29 0.71 -7.80 -10.58
CA ALA A 29 -0.39 -6.89 -10.25
C ALA A 29 -1.72 -7.26 -10.95
N ASN A 30 -1.80 -8.44 -11.60
CA ASN A 30 -3.00 -8.90 -12.29
C ASN A 30 -3.86 -9.80 -11.39
N ARG A 31 -5.15 -9.52 -11.34
CA ARG A 31 -6.14 -10.30 -10.58
C ARG A 31 -6.52 -11.62 -11.24
N ASP A 32 -6.23 -11.78 -12.52
CA ASP A 32 -6.57 -13.00 -13.27
C ASP A 32 -5.63 -14.17 -12.97
N ASP A 33 -4.48 -13.92 -12.33
CA ASP A 33 -3.53 -14.95 -11.88
C ASP A 33 -3.18 -14.76 -10.39
N PRO A 34 -4.08 -15.19 -9.47
CA PRO A 34 -3.88 -15.04 -8.04
C PRO A 34 -2.63 -15.75 -7.50
N GLU A 35 -2.14 -16.80 -8.16
CA GLU A 35 -0.97 -17.56 -7.70
C GLU A 35 0.33 -16.76 -7.83
N GLN A 36 0.38 -15.86 -8.82
CA GLN A 36 1.53 -14.98 -9.06
C GLN A 36 1.33 -13.56 -8.53
N MET A 37 0.13 -13.23 -8.06
CA MET A 37 -0.17 -11.89 -7.54
C MET A 37 0.65 -11.59 -6.29
N ALA A 38 1.22 -10.39 -6.24
CA ALA A 38 2.00 -9.87 -5.12
C ALA A 38 1.14 -9.00 -4.21
N LEU A 39 1.65 -8.69 -3.01
CA LEU A 39 0.98 -7.86 -2.00
C LEU A 39 -0.31 -8.48 -1.47
N LEU A 40 -0.44 -9.81 -1.57
CA LEU A 40 -1.58 -10.58 -1.09
C LEU A 40 -1.67 -10.65 0.44
N ALA A 41 -0.53 -10.56 1.14
CA ALA A 41 -0.50 -10.57 2.59
C ALA A 41 -0.83 -9.20 3.22
N ILE A 42 -1.10 -8.18 2.42
CA ILE A 42 -1.41 -6.84 2.91
C ILE A 42 -2.93 -6.75 3.12
N TYR A 43 -3.30 -6.42 4.35
CA TYR A 43 -4.70 -6.25 4.73
C TYR A 43 -5.40 -5.24 3.82
N ASP A 44 -6.59 -5.63 3.38
CA ASP A 44 -7.52 -4.78 2.63
C ASP A 44 -6.87 -4.14 1.38
N PHE A 45 -6.00 -4.87 0.69
CA PHE A 45 -5.32 -4.38 -0.51
C PHE A 45 -5.78 -5.13 -1.77
N HIS A 46 -6.23 -4.37 -2.77
CA HIS A 46 -6.65 -4.93 -4.05
C HIS A 46 -6.08 -4.15 -5.23
N TRP A 47 -5.29 -4.82 -6.07
CA TRP A 47 -4.79 -4.25 -7.32
C TRP A 47 -5.92 -3.74 -8.23
N LEU A 48 -5.68 -2.59 -8.86
CA LEU A 48 -6.54 -2.05 -9.91
C LEU A 48 -5.98 -2.39 -11.28
N SER A 49 -6.87 -2.67 -12.23
CA SER A 49 -6.51 -2.59 -13.65
C SER A 49 -6.31 -1.13 -14.05
N ALA A 50 -5.54 -0.88 -15.11
CA ALA A 50 -5.37 0.46 -15.66
C ALA A 50 -6.72 1.10 -16.05
N GLN A 51 -7.66 0.31 -16.59
CA GLN A 51 -9.00 0.78 -16.88
C GLN A 51 -9.69 1.30 -15.60
N ARG A 52 -9.67 0.52 -14.51
CA ARG A 52 -10.34 0.90 -13.26
C ARG A 52 -9.66 2.07 -12.58
N ALA A 53 -8.32 2.15 -12.65
CA ALA A 53 -7.56 3.31 -12.20
C ALA A 53 -7.96 4.58 -12.99
N GLY A 54 -8.15 4.45 -14.30
CA GLY A 54 -8.65 5.53 -15.16
C GLY A 54 -10.08 5.98 -14.83
N GLU A 55 -10.95 5.04 -14.46
CA GLU A 55 -12.31 5.34 -13.97
C GLU A 55 -12.26 6.14 -12.66
N VAL A 56 -11.43 5.70 -11.70
CA VAL A 56 -11.22 6.40 -10.43
C VAL A 56 -10.74 7.85 -10.65
N ILE A 57 -9.78 8.06 -11.57
CA ILE A 57 -9.31 9.40 -11.96
C ILE A 57 -10.42 10.20 -12.64
N GLY A 58 -11.15 9.60 -13.60
CA GLY A 58 -12.22 10.30 -14.33
C GLY A 58 -13.40 10.72 -13.44
N GLU A 59 -13.63 9.97 -12.36
CA GLU A 59 -14.69 10.19 -11.39
C GLU A 59 -14.24 11.13 -10.27
N TRP A 60 -13.80 10.60 -9.14
CA TRP A 60 -13.65 11.37 -7.91
C TRP A 60 -12.24 11.91 -7.68
N LEU A 61 -11.19 11.28 -8.23
CA LEU A 61 -9.82 11.81 -8.21
C LEU A 61 -9.48 12.69 -9.42
N ASN A 62 -10.49 13.36 -9.97
CA ASN A 62 -10.32 14.15 -11.19
C ASN A 62 -9.41 15.35 -10.96
N PRO A 63 -8.24 15.46 -11.64
CA PRO A 63 -7.25 16.50 -11.35
C PRO A 63 -7.79 17.93 -11.51
N VAL A 64 -8.84 18.12 -12.33
CA VAL A 64 -9.52 19.43 -12.49
C VAL A 64 -10.19 19.89 -11.19
N LYS A 65 -10.61 18.96 -10.33
CA LYS A 65 -11.30 19.23 -9.06
C LYS A 65 -10.38 19.22 -7.84
N GLN A 66 -9.15 18.71 -7.99
CA GLN A 66 -8.25 18.44 -6.87
C GLN A 66 -7.30 19.59 -6.52
N LYS A 67 -7.67 20.84 -6.85
CA LYS A 67 -6.91 22.06 -6.48
C LYS A 67 -5.41 21.99 -6.84
N GLY A 68 -5.07 21.33 -7.95
CA GLY A 68 -3.70 21.16 -8.41
C GLY A 68 -2.99 19.90 -7.92
N ASN A 69 -3.57 19.14 -7.01
CA ASN A 69 -3.11 17.79 -6.67
C ASN A 69 -3.42 16.83 -7.83
N VAL A 70 -2.55 15.85 -8.03
CA VAL A 70 -2.73 14.79 -9.03
C VAL A 70 -2.52 13.44 -8.38
N PHE A 71 -3.33 12.48 -8.79
CA PHE A 71 -3.35 11.12 -8.24
C PHE A 71 -3.26 10.10 -9.36
N LEU A 72 -2.44 9.07 -9.14
CA LEU A 72 -2.36 7.89 -9.97
C LEU A 72 -2.66 6.66 -9.10
N PRO A 73 -3.93 6.21 -9.05
CA PRO A 73 -4.34 5.06 -8.26
C PRO A 73 -3.79 3.78 -8.87
N PHE A 74 -3.29 2.87 -8.04
CA PHE A 74 -2.78 1.56 -8.46
C PHE A 74 -3.46 0.39 -7.73
N ALA A 75 -4.05 0.65 -6.57
CA ALA A 75 -4.82 -0.31 -5.81
C ALA A 75 -5.96 0.38 -5.06
N ARG A 76 -6.80 -0.40 -4.40
CA ARG A 76 -7.88 0.08 -3.55
C ARG A 76 -8.06 -0.76 -2.30
N SER A 77 -8.74 -0.18 -1.31
CA SER A 77 -9.33 -0.90 -0.19
C SER A 77 -10.63 -1.60 -0.58
N GLY A 78 -11.11 -2.51 0.26
CA GLY A 78 -12.43 -3.13 0.18
C GLY A 78 -13.56 -2.11 0.39
N ALA A 79 -13.31 -1.05 1.17
CA ALA A 79 -14.21 0.09 1.32
C ALA A 79 -14.25 0.99 0.07
N GLY A 80 -13.24 0.90 -0.80
CA GLY A 80 -13.18 1.59 -2.09
C GLY A 80 -12.15 2.73 -2.15
N ASP A 81 -11.52 3.09 -1.03
CA ASP A 81 -10.45 4.09 -0.95
C ASP A 81 -9.28 3.71 -1.86
N ALA A 82 -8.57 4.70 -2.40
CA ALA A 82 -7.56 4.45 -3.43
C ALA A 82 -6.15 4.54 -2.88
N TYR A 83 -5.33 3.50 -3.07
CA TYR A 83 -3.89 3.60 -2.92
C TYR A 83 -3.31 4.28 -4.17
N CYS A 84 -2.67 5.43 -3.96
CA CYS A 84 -2.24 6.32 -5.04
C CYS A 84 -0.76 6.66 -4.93
N LEU A 85 -0.13 6.78 -6.10
CA LEU A 85 0.99 7.71 -6.26
C LEU A 85 0.40 9.12 -6.29
N VAL A 86 0.97 10.03 -5.52
CA VAL A 86 0.44 11.37 -5.32
C VAL A 86 1.50 12.40 -5.65
N ARG A 87 1.08 13.48 -6.32
CA ARG A 87 1.83 14.72 -6.41
C ARG A 87 0.94 15.86 -5.94
N LEU A 88 1.33 16.50 -4.85
CA LEU A 88 0.61 17.65 -4.31
C LEU A 88 0.93 18.92 -5.09
N HIS A 89 0.04 19.89 -5.04
CA HIS A 89 0.23 21.20 -5.66
C HIS A 89 1.50 21.92 -5.15
N SER A 90 1.84 21.71 -3.87
CA SER A 90 3.05 22.22 -3.23
C SER A 90 4.34 21.55 -3.72
N GLY A 91 4.24 20.46 -4.50
CA GLY A 91 5.35 19.78 -5.16
C GLY A 91 5.81 18.49 -4.50
N GLU A 92 5.32 18.19 -3.29
CA GLU A 92 5.62 16.92 -2.62
C GLU A 92 5.01 15.74 -3.38
N GLU A 93 5.82 14.69 -3.50
CA GLU A 93 5.44 13.44 -4.15
C GLU A 93 5.58 12.28 -3.17
N GLY A 94 4.76 11.25 -3.35
CA GLY A 94 4.81 10.08 -2.51
C GLY A 94 3.66 9.11 -2.75
N VAL A 95 3.41 8.27 -1.75
CA VAL A 95 2.40 7.22 -1.78
C VAL A 95 1.56 7.27 -0.52
N CYS A 96 0.24 7.14 -0.69
CA CYS A 96 -0.69 7.04 0.41
C CYS A 96 -1.99 6.37 -0.02
N MET A 97 -2.79 6.01 0.98
CA MET A 97 -4.22 5.78 0.76
C MET A 97 -4.94 7.13 0.77
N VAL A 98 -5.73 7.35 -0.27
CA VAL A 98 -6.57 8.51 -0.48
C VAL A 98 -7.99 8.12 -0.12
N TRP A 99 -8.51 8.74 0.93
CA TRP A 99 -9.79 8.39 1.52
C TRP A 99 -10.96 9.03 0.76
N HIS A 100 -12.06 8.29 0.60
CA HIS A 100 -13.30 8.79 0.02
C HIS A 100 -14.05 9.74 0.95
N ASP A 101 -14.18 9.34 2.22
CA ASP A 101 -15.13 9.92 3.16
C ASP A 101 -14.45 10.53 4.41
N SER A 102 -13.13 10.62 4.42
CA SER A 102 -12.36 11.26 5.49
C SER A 102 -12.02 12.70 5.12
N GLY A 103 -12.04 13.57 6.14
CA GLY A 103 -11.75 15.00 5.95
C GLY A 103 -10.33 15.30 5.47
N ALA A 104 -9.37 14.38 5.68
CA ALA A 104 -8.01 14.53 5.18
C ALA A 104 -7.35 13.18 4.86
N SER A 105 -6.48 13.21 3.84
CA SER A 105 -5.51 12.16 3.54
C SER A 105 -4.11 12.62 3.94
N HIS A 106 -3.19 11.67 4.09
CA HIS A 106 -1.83 11.95 4.57
C HIS A 106 -0.80 11.25 3.69
N LEU A 107 0.20 12.00 3.23
CA LEU A 107 1.30 11.49 2.43
C LEU A 107 2.32 10.74 3.32
N HIS A 108 1.99 9.49 3.64
CA HIS A 108 2.74 8.68 4.62
C HIS A 108 4.08 8.16 4.11
N PHE A 109 4.24 7.91 2.81
CA PHE A 109 5.45 7.34 2.26
C PHE A 109 6.00 8.22 1.15
N SER A 110 7.31 8.44 1.12
CA SER A 110 7.98 9.21 0.06
C SER A 110 8.20 8.41 -1.22
N SER A 111 8.07 7.08 -1.19
CA SER A 111 8.24 6.22 -2.36
C SER A 111 7.36 4.96 -2.28
N PHE A 112 7.16 4.31 -3.43
CA PHE A 112 6.43 3.05 -3.52
C PHE A 112 7.13 1.92 -2.77
N ASP A 113 8.46 1.85 -2.85
CA ASP A 113 9.24 0.84 -2.12
C ASP A 113 9.04 0.96 -0.61
N ARG A 114 9.05 2.19 -0.07
CA ARG A 114 8.78 2.47 1.34
C ARG A 114 7.35 2.14 1.74
N PHE A 115 6.39 2.43 0.86
CA PHE A 115 5.00 2.00 1.05
C PHE A 115 4.93 0.48 1.18
N VAL A 116 5.48 -0.27 0.22
CA VAL A 116 5.48 -1.74 0.25
C VAL A 116 6.13 -2.28 1.53
N ALA A 117 7.31 -1.75 1.89
CA ALA A 117 7.99 -2.15 3.11
C ALA A 117 7.16 -1.87 4.37
N GLY A 118 6.55 -0.68 4.46
CA GLY A 118 5.68 -0.32 5.59
C GLY A 118 4.44 -1.21 5.69
N GLN A 119 3.81 -1.57 4.56
CA GLN A 119 2.68 -2.48 4.56
C GLN A 119 3.08 -3.89 5.05
N TYR A 120 4.23 -4.41 4.64
CA TYR A 120 4.71 -5.71 5.15
C TYR A 120 5.14 -5.65 6.62
N VAL A 121 5.76 -4.55 7.08
CA VAL A 121 6.08 -4.36 8.50
C VAL A 121 4.80 -4.44 9.34
N ALA A 122 3.73 -3.76 8.92
CA ALA A 122 2.42 -3.84 9.59
C ALA A 122 1.87 -5.27 9.58
N ALA A 123 1.89 -5.95 8.42
CA ALA A 123 1.46 -7.34 8.32
C ALA A 123 2.27 -8.26 9.25
N PHE A 124 3.59 -8.09 9.36
CA PHE A 124 4.44 -8.92 10.20
C PHE A 124 4.16 -8.79 11.70
N ALA A 125 3.50 -7.72 12.13
CA ALA A 125 3.13 -7.47 13.51
C ALA A 125 1.78 -8.11 13.89
N ASN A 126 0.93 -8.41 12.92
CA ASN A 126 -0.40 -8.97 13.13
C ASN A 126 -0.88 -9.80 11.94
N LEU A 127 -0.80 -11.13 12.03
CA LEU A 127 -1.30 -12.04 10.98
C LEU A 127 -2.80 -12.37 11.07
N THR A 128 -3.54 -11.80 12.02
CA THR A 128 -4.99 -12.02 12.12
C THR A 128 -5.74 -11.40 10.93
N GLU A 129 -5.14 -10.40 10.28
CA GLU A 129 -5.73 -9.67 9.16
C GLU A 129 -5.37 -10.27 7.79
N LEU A 130 -4.78 -11.48 7.75
CA LEU A 130 -4.55 -12.18 6.48
C LEU A 130 -5.88 -12.56 5.82
N ASP A 131 -5.91 -12.49 4.50
CA ASP A 131 -7.05 -12.96 3.70
C ASP A 131 -7.31 -14.47 3.99
N GLU A 132 -8.56 -14.90 3.86
CA GLU A 132 -8.98 -16.31 3.96
C GLU A 132 -8.12 -17.23 3.08
N GLY A 133 -7.56 -16.69 1.98
CA GLY A 133 -6.62 -17.36 1.09
C GLY A 133 -5.32 -17.84 1.75
N ALA A 134 -4.96 -17.37 2.95
CA ALA A 134 -3.80 -17.86 3.70
C ALA A 134 -3.98 -19.31 4.20
N GLY A 135 -5.23 -19.77 4.38
CA GLY A 135 -5.55 -21.14 4.79
C GLY A 135 -4.83 -21.57 6.07
N ASP A 136 -4.32 -22.81 6.08
CA ASP A 136 -3.69 -23.44 7.25
C ASP A 136 -2.18 -23.13 7.41
N ASP A 137 -1.56 -22.42 6.45
CA ASP A 137 -0.12 -22.08 6.47
C ASP A 137 0.11 -20.56 6.27
N PRO A 138 -0.25 -19.73 7.27
CA PRO A 138 -0.04 -18.29 7.19
C PRO A 138 1.44 -17.90 7.08
N GLU A 139 2.36 -18.71 7.60
CA GLU A 139 3.80 -18.48 7.46
C GLU A 139 4.25 -18.61 6.00
N GLY A 140 3.97 -19.76 5.38
CA GLY A 140 4.32 -20.02 3.99
C GLY A 140 3.67 -19.02 3.05
N TYR A 141 2.42 -18.64 3.30
CA TYR A 141 1.68 -17.65 2.53
C TYR A 141 2.40 -16.29 2.49
N VAL A 142 2.72 -15.72 3.65
CA VAL A 142 3.39 -14.40 3.71
C VAL A 142 4.81 -14.47 3.16
N ARG A 143 5.56 -15.54 3.45
CA ARG A 143 6.93 -15.70 2.91
C ARG A 143 6.93 -15.78 1.40
N ALA A 144 5.98 -16.52 0.80
CA ALA A 144 5.82 -16.60 -0.64
C ALA A 144 5.47 -15.22 -1.23
N ASP A 145 4.56 -14.49 -0.58
CA ASP A 145 4.16 -13.16 -1.04
C ASP A 145 5.31 -12.15 -1.00
N VAL A 146 6.07 -12.11 0.09
CA VAL A 146 7.27 -11.25 0.20
C VAL A 146 8.30 -11.62 -0.87
N ALA A 147 8.50 -12.91 -1.16
CA ALA A 147 9.43 -13.36 -2.19
C ALA A 147 9.06 -12.86 -3.61
N ARG A 148 7.78 -12.53 -3.86
CA ARG A 148 7.35 -11.95 -5.14
C ARG A 148 7.78 -10.50 -5.33
N VAL A 149 8.15 -9.78 -4.26
CA VAL A 149 8.43 -8.34 -4.34
C VAL A 149 9.81 -7.96 -3.87
N ILE A 150 10.41 -8.73 -2.95
CA ILE A 150 11.54 -8.25 -2.15
C ILE A 150 12.73 -7.83 -3.00
N ASP A 151 13.04 -8.58 -4.06
CA ASP A 151 14.18 -8.27 -4.93
C ASP A 151 13.96 -7.04 -5.83
N LEU A 152 12.74 -6.48 -5.85
CA LEU A 152 12.40 -5.24 -6.56
C LEU A 152 12.64 -3.99 -5.71
N LEU A 153 12.80 -4.14 -4.39
CA LEU A 153 12.90 -3.02 -3.45
C LEU A 153 14.33 -2.53 -3.29
N GLU A 154 14.50 -1.31 -2.77
CA GLU A 154 15.79 -0.80 -2.31
C GLU A 154 16.48 -1.76 -1.32
N PRO A 155 17.81 -2.01 -1.43
CA PRO A 155 18.51 -2.99 -0.59
C PRO A 155 18.31 -2.82 0.92
N ALA A 156 18.29 -1.58 1.42
CA ALA A 156 18.05 -1.31 2.84
C ALA A 156 16.66 -1.77 3.30
N LEU A 157 15.64 -1.68 2.44
CA LEU A 157 14.29 -2.16 2.75
C LEU A 157 14.20 -3.68 2.64
N GLN A 158 14.96 -4.29 1.72
CA GLN A 158 15.10 -5.75 1.68
C GLN A 158 15.65 -6.29 3.00
N ASP A 159 16.70 -5.66 3.52
CA ASP A 159 17.33 -6.04 4.79
C ASP A 159 16.35 -5.94 5.97
N VAL A 160 15.52 -4.88 6.00
CA VAL A 160 14.45 -4.73 7.01
C VAL A 160 13.46 -5.90 6.96
N LEU A 161 12.94 -6.23 5.78
CA LEU A 161 11.96 -7.31 5.63
C LEU A 161 12.57 -8.68 5.95
N ARG A 162 13.80 -8.95 5.48
CA ARG A 162 14.54 -10.18 5.79
C ARG A 162 14.81 -10.30 7.29
N ALA A 163 15.19 -9.22 7.96
CA ALA A 163 15.45 -9.20 9.40
C ALA A 163 14.17 -9.50 10.21
N CYS A 164 13.01 -9.01 9.78
CA CYS A 164 11.73 -9.37 10.40
C CYS A 164 11.43 -10.85 10.23
N LEU A 165 11.50 -11.37 9.00
CA LEU A 165 11.21 -12.77 8.67
C LEU A 165 12.21 -13.79 9.23
N ALA A 166 13.38 -13.34 9.68
CA ALA A 166 14.38 -14.17 10.36
C ALA A 166 14.06 -14.39 11.85
N LYS A 167 13.15 -13.61 12.43
CA LYS A 167 12.67 -13.80 13.80
C LYS A 167 11.72 -14.99 13.88
N PRO A 168 11.55 -15.59 15.08
CA PRO A 168 10.55 -16.64 15.27
C PRO A 168 9.12 -16.10 15.18
N LEU A 169 8.28 -16.81 14.43
CA LEU A 169 6.84 -16.65 14.42
C LEU A 169 6.25 -17.19 15.72
N MET A 170 5.53 -16.37 16.49
CA MET A 170 4.88 -16.77 17.75
C MET A 170 3.75 -15.80 18.11
N GLU A 171 2.93 -16.18 19.08
CA GLU A 171 1.87 -15.32 19.61
C GLU A 171 2.45 -14.17 20.44
N ARG A 172 2.05 -12.92 20.16
CA ARG A 172 2.42 -11.72 20.90
C ARG A 172 1.20 -10.85 21.21
N PRO A 173 1.24 -10.06 22.29
CA PRO A 173 0.18 -9.10 22.56
C PRO A 173 0.16 -8.00 21.50
N TYR A 174 -1.03 -7.71 20.98
CA TYR A 174 -1.29 -6.65 20.01
C TYR A 174 -2.56 -5.89 20.40
N LYS A 175 -2.54 -4.56 20.29
CA LYS A 175 -3.64 -3.70 20.73
C LYS A 175 -4.17 -2.86 19.56
N LEU A 176 -5.38 -3.19 19.10
CA LEU A 176 -6.12 -2.47 18.06
C LEU A 176 -6.78 -1.19 18.61
N GLY A 177 -5.94 -0.20 18.90
CA GLY A 177 -6.38 1.14 19.30
C GLY A 177 -6.43 1.38 20.81
N TYR A 178 -6.46 2.65 21.21
CA TYR A 178 -6.19 3.09 22.59
C TYR A 178 -7.09 2.46 23.66
N ARG A 179 -8.35 2.16 23.34
CA ARG A 179 -9.35 1.61 24.28
C ARG A 179 -9.53 0.08 24.19
N ALA A 180 -8.92 -0.58 23.21
CA ALA A 180 -9.03 -2.03 23.07
C ALA A 180 -8.24 -2.76 24.16
N ARG A 181 -8.62 -4.00 24.45
CA ARG A 181 -7.79 -4.89 25.24
C ARG A 181 -6.72 -5.50 24.33
N PRO A 182 -5.50 -5.73 24.79
CA PRO A 182 -4.52 -6.49 24.02
C PRO A 182 -5.04 -7.90 23.76
N GLU A 183 -4.89 -8.37 22.52
CA GLU A 183 -5.18 -9.74 22.09
C GLU A 183 -3.87 -10.43 21.71
N MET A 184 -3.84 -11.75 21.80
CA MET A 184 -2.67 -12.52 21.37
C MET A 184 -2.82 -12.81 19.87
N VAL A 185 -1.90 -12.30 19.06
CA VAL A 185 -1.89 -12.51 17.60
C VAL A 185 -0.59 -13.18 17.18
N LEU A 186 -0.66 -13.99 16.14
CA LEU A 186 0.53 -14.59 15.54
C LEU A 186 1.32 -13.50 14.80
N SER A 187 2.62 -13.37 15.09
CA SER A 187 3.46 -12.34 14.48
C SER A 187 4.96 -12.70 14.43
N TRP A 188 5.74 -11.99 13.62
CA TRP A 188 7.22 -12.07 13.63
C TRP A 188 7.86 -11.01 14.52
N ILE A 189 7.25 -9.83 14.58
CA ILE A 189 7.71 -8.68 15.36
C ILE A 189 6.68 -8.28 16.42
N SER A 190 7.11 -7.60 17.48
CA SER A 190 6.17 -6.98 18.43
C SER A 190 5.54 -5.70 17.85
N GLN A 191 4.46 -5.23 18.47
CA GLN A 191 3.84 -3.93 18.13
C GLN A 191 4.81 -2.76 18.35
N ASP A 192 5.65 -2.78 19.39
CA ASP A 192 6.67 -1.75 19.61
C ASP A 192 7.73 -1.73 18.47
N GLU A 193 8.10 -2.92 17.96
CA GLU A 193 9.02 -3.05 16.85
C GLU A 193 8.38 -2.59 15.53
N GLU A 194 7.10 -2.88 15.32
CA GLU A 194 6.30 -2.36 14.21
C GLU A 194 6.33 -0.83 14.20
N GLU A 195 5.98 -0.19 15.32
CA GLU A 195 5.97 1.27 15.44
C GLU A 195 7.35 1.87 15.12
N ALA A 196 8.42 1.28 15.66
CA ALA A 196 9.79 1.73 15.42
C ALA A 196 10.25 1.56 13.97
N LEU A 197 9.83 0.49 13.29
CA LEU A 197 10.16 0.24 11.89
C LEU A 197 9.30 1.11 10.95
N CYS A 198 8.00 1.26 11.24
CA CYS A 198 7.10 2.17 10.54
C CYS A 198 7.64 3.60 10.57
N ALA A 199 8.14 4.08 11.72
CA ALA A 199 8.78 5.40 11.83
C ALA A 199 10.06 5.55 10.95
N GLN A 200 10.74 4.45 10.59
CA GLN A 200 11.93 4.49 9.72
C GLN A 200 11.57 4.49 8.23
N VAL A 201 10.49 3.79 7.86
CA VAL A 201 10.09 3.63 6.45
C VAL A 201 9.13 4.74 6.00
N SER A 202 8.31 5.27 6.90
CA SER A 202 7.37 6.38 6.64
C SER A 202 8.03 7.76 6.75
N ASN A 203 7.33 8.77 6.25
CA ASN A 203 7.68 10.17 6.42
C ASN A 203 7.50 10.58 7.90
N ALA A 204 8.50 11.23 8.47
CA ALA A 204 8.45 11.70 9.87
C ALA A 204 7.32 12.72 10.10
N ASP A 205 7.11 13.60 9.13
CA ASP A 205 6.06 14.62 9.14
C ASP A 205 5.16 14.44 7.89
N PRO A 206 4.15 13.54 7.93
CA PRO A 206 3.26 13.31 6.79
C PRO A 206 2.49 14.58 6.42
N VAL A 207 2.57 14.97 5.15
CA VAL A 207 1.82 16.13 4.64
C VAL A 207 0.34 15.77 4.55
N SER A 208 -0.51 16.55 5.22
CA SER A 208 -1.96 16.40 5.16
C SER A 208 -2.54 17.19 3.99
N PHE A 209 -3.52 16.61 3.30
CA PHE A 209 -4.22 17.27 2.20
C PHE A 209 -5.66 16.79 2.11
N ASP A 210 -6.52 17.68 1.60
CA ASP A 210 -7.93 17.38 1.36
C ASP A 210 -8.12 16.79 -0.04
N VAL A 211 -9.15 15.96 -0.17
CA VAL A 211 -9.64 15.47 -1.46
C VAL A 211 -11.02 16.06 -1.68
N VAL A 212 -11.23 16.67 -2.84
CA VAL A 212 -12.55 17.19 -3.20
C VAL A 212 -13.31 16.07 -3.90
N ALA A 213 -14.18 15.38 -3.19
CA ALA A 213 -15.00 14.35 -3.81
C ALA A 213 -16.00 14.99 -4.80
N ARG A 214 -16.23 14.33 -5.95
CA ARG A 214 -16.97 14.90 -7.10
C ARG A 214 -18.42 15.35 -6.79
N TRP A 215 -19.02 14.87 -5.70
CA TRP A 215 -20.37 15.26 -5.28
C TRP A 215 -20.42 16.55 -4.47
N GLU A 216 -19.28 17.12 -4.11
CA GLU A 216 -19.19 18.46 -3.54
C GLU A 216 -19.03 19.47 -4.70
N GLU A 217 -20.09 20.25 -4.94
CA GLU A 217 -20.15 21.29 -5.99
C GLU A 217 -19.18 22.45 -5.76
#